data_AF-A0A4Q3HIW2-F1
#
_entry.id   AF-A0A4Q3HIW2-F1
#
_cell.length_a   1.000
_cell.length_b   1.000
_cell.length_c   1.000
_cell.angle_alpha   90.00
_cell.angle_beta   90.00
_cell.angle_gamma   90.00
#
_symmetry.space_group_name_H-M   'P 1'
#
loop_
_entity.id
_entity.type
_entity.pdbx_description
1 polymer ?
#
loop_
_entity_poly.entity_id
_entity_poly.type
_entity_poly.pdbx_seq_one_letter_code
_entity_poly.pdbx_strand_id
1 'polypeptide(L)'
;MNECSRRSLLFGAGAFAASVVSSGPSVGARTGTCPLIGVNLAGAEFEMIGGRWKWPHLENLNYYLSLGVKVFRIPFKWNRLQPDIAKPLEPAALEGLDRLVGRAVGEGAVVLLDMHDYGRRDKIVIGDGTS
;
A
#
# COMPACT_ATOMS: atom_id res chain seq x y z
N MET A 1 3.80 -19.49 11.51
CA MET A 1 4.37 -18.20 11.03
C MET A 1 5.30 -18.55 9.88
N ASN A 2 4.97 -18.10 8.68
CA ASN A 2 5.43 -18.66 7.41
C ASN A 2 6.84 -18.14 7.06
N GLU A 3 7.64 -18.92 6.34
CA GLU A 3 9.06 -18.70 6.01
C GLU A 3 9.40 -17.34 5.37
N CYS A 4 8.41 -16.60 4.89
CA CYS A 4 8.56 -15.30 4.24
C CYS A 4 8.99 -14.14 5.17
N SER A 5 8.88 -14.30 6.50
CA SER A 5 9.07 -13.21 7.48
C SER A 5 10.26 -13.40 8.44
N ARG A 6 11.28 -14.19 8.08
CA ARG A 6 12.53 -14.25 8.88
C ARG A 6 13.58 -13.31 8.27
N ARG A 7 13.77 -12.14 8.89
CA ARG A 7 15.04 -11.40 8.78
C ARG A 7 16.10 -12.20 9.55
N SER A 8 16.86 -13.04 8.87
CA SER A 8 18.02 -13.72 9.45
C SER A 8 19.14 -12.71 9.67
N LEU A 9 19.27 -12.20 10.90
CA LEU A 9 20.52 -11.62 11.39
C LEU A 9 21.22 -12.70 12.22
N LEU A 10 22.14 -13.42 11.59
CA LEU A 10 23.13 -14.23 12.29
C LEU A 10 24.50 -13.66 11.97
N PHE A 11 25.00 -12.78 12.84
CA PHE A 11 26.44 -12.53 12.95
C PHE A 11 27.03 -13.73 13.69
N GLY A 12 27.67 -14.64 12.95
CA GLY A 12 28.39 -15.78 13.51
C GLY A 12 29.85 -15.40 13.81
N ALA A 13 30.21 -15.41 15.08
CA ALA A 13 31.60 -15.55 15.53
C ALA A 13 31.94 -17.06 15.62
N GLY A 14 33.17 -17.45 15.24
CA GLY A 14 33.77 -18.72 15.64
C GLY A 14 34.37 -19.56 14.51
N ALA A 15 35.69 -19.74 14.55
CA ALA A 15 36.47 -20.67 13.74
C ALA A 15 36.28 -22.13 14.20
N PHE A 16 36.40 -23.12 13.28
CA PHE A 16 37.32 -24.28 13.31
C PHE A 16 36.93 -25.40 12.31
N ALA A 17 37.99 -26.03 11.77
CA ALA A 17 38.14 -27.41 11.27
C ALA A 17 37.52 -27.85 9.91
N ALA A 18 38.38 -28.50 9.11
CA ALA A 18 38.12 -29.04 7.77
C ALA A 18 37.13 -30.22 7.77
N SER A 19 36.31 -30.32 6.72
CA SER A 19 35.34 -31.41 6.55
C SER A 19 35.14 -31.77 5.07
N VAL A 20 34.92 -33.06 4.83
CA VAL A 20 34.74 -33.76 3.56
C VAL A 20 33.61 -33.14 2.72
N VAL A 21 33.87 -32.83 1.44
CA VAL A 21 32.87 -32.29 0.52
C VAL A 21 31.97 -33.42 0.02
N SER A 22 30.77 -33.54 0.61
CA SER A 22 29.67 -34.32 0.05
C SER A 22 28.91 -33.44 -0.94
N SER A 23 28.97 -33.78 -2.24
CA SER A 23 28.13 -33.19 -3.27
C SER A 23 26.71 -33.75 -3.16
N GLY A 24 25.93 -33.21 -2.23
CA GLY A 24 24.50 -33.45 -2.13
C GLY A 24 23.73 -32.78 -3.28
N PRO A 25 22.50 -33.23 -3.60
CA PRO A 25 21.70 -32.65 -4.67
C PRO A 25 21.42 -31.17 -4.37
N SER A 26 21.76 -30.30 -5.33
CA SER A 26 21.39 -28.89 -5.30
C SER A 26 19.87 -28.80 -5.44
N VAL A 27 19.16 -28.67 -4.32
CA VAL A 27 17.76 -28.24 -4.31
C VAL A 27 17.74 -26.85 -4.92
N GLY A 28 17.32 -26.77 -6.18
CA GLY A 28 17.14 -25.49 -6.86
C GLY A 28 16.25 -24.60 -6.00
N ALA A 29 16.79 -23.47 -5.56
CA ALA A 29 16.03 -22.47 -4.82
C ALA A 29 14.82 -22.08 -5.68
N ARG A 30 13.62 -22.47 -5.25
CA ARG A 30 12.41 -21.91 -5.83
C ARG A 30 12.45 -20.43 -5.55
N THR A 31 12.59 -19.61 -6.59
CA THR A 31 12.26 -18.18 -6.53
C THR A 31 10.75 -18.05 -6.41
N GLY A 32 10.18 -18.53 -5.31
CA GLY A 32 8.82 -18.21 -4.94
C GLY A 32 8.83 -16.74 -4.58
N THR A 33 8.37 -15.87 -5.48
CA THR A 33 7.98 -14.52 -5.10
C THR A 33 6.96 -14.64 -3.99
N CYS A 34 7.31 -14.16 -2.80
CA CYS A 34 6.34 -14.08 -1.72
C CYS A 34 5.14 -13.26 -2.21
N PRO A 35 3.90 -13.72 -1.94
CA PRO A 35 2.73 -12.93 -2.24
C PRO A 35 2.81 -11.61 -1.46
N LEU A 36 2.61 -10.49 -2.17
CA LEU A 36 2.47 -9.19 -1.54
C LEU A 36 1.13 -9.14 -0.80
N ILE A 37 1.18 -9.08 0.52
CA ILE A 37 0.01 -8.90 1.37
C ILE A 37 -0.15 -7.40 1.64
N GLY A 38 -1.36 -6.89 1.43
CA GLY A 38 -1.68 -5.48 1.62
C GLY A 38 -3.02 -5.27 2.30
N VAL A 39 -3.31 -4.01 2.61
CA VAL A 39 -4.56 -3.58 3.24
C VAL A 39 -5.18 -2.40 2.49
N ASN A 40 -6.50 -2.28 2.58
CA ASN A 40 -7.23 -1.10 2.15
C ASN A 40 -7.36 -0.15 3.35
N LEU A 41 -6.90 1.09 3.20
CA LEU A 41 -7.09 2.13 4.20
C LEU A 41 -8.28 3.00 3.79
N ALA A 42 -9.48 2.57 4.22
CA ALA A 42 -10.75 3.23 3.93
C ALA A 42 -10.96 4.51 4.76
N GLY A 43 -11.71 5.45 4.20
CA GLY A 43 -12.19 6.67 4.84
C GLY A 43 -12.55 7.77 3.84
N ALA A 44 -11.64 8.10 2.93
CA ALA A 44 -11.79 9.23 2.02
C ALA A 44 -12.73 8.96 0.84
N GLU A 45 -13.24 7.74 0.71
CA GLU A 45 -14.27 7.31 -0.23
C GLU A 45 -15.67 7.23 0.38
N PHE A 46 -15.79 7.14 1.70
CA PHE A 46 -17.07 6.95 2.38
C PHE A 46 -18.00 8.14 2.23
N GLU A 47 -19.30 7.92 2.42
CA GLU A 47 -20.29 8.99 2.54
C GLU A 47 -19.94 9.99 3.67
N MET A 48 -20.56 11.16 3.61
CA MET A 48 -20.35 12.23 4.58
C MET A 48 -20.94 11.85 5.94
N ILE A 49 -20.14 11.26 6.84
CA ILE A 49 -20.57 10.98 8.21
C ILE A 49 -20.52 12.29 9.01
N GLY A 50 -21.69 12.77 9.46
CA GLY A 50 -21.79 14.05 10.17
C GLY A 50 -21.36 15.24 9.29
N GLY A 51 -21.64 15.17 7.99
CA GLY A 51 -21.33 16.23 7.04
C GLY A 51 -19.84 16.39 6.71
N ARG A 52 -19.00 15.41 7.07
CA ARG A 52 -17.56 15.45 6.78
C ARG A 52 -17.06 14.09 6.33
N TRP A 53 -16.12 14.11 5.40
CA TRP A 53 -15.29 12.97 5.06
C TRP A 53 -13.90 13.17 5.66
N LYS A 54 -13.12 12.10 5.79
CA LYS A 54 -11.77 12.17 6.35
C LYS A 54 -10.85 11.17 5.68
N TRP A 55 -9.60 11.57 5.52
CA TRP A 55 -8.52 10.62 5.25
C TRP A 55 -8.37 9.61 6.39
N PRO A 56 -7.92 8.38 6.11
CA PRO A 56 -7.47 7.45 7.15
C PRO A 56 -6.49 8.13 8.11
N HIS A 57 -6.58 7.80 9.39
CA HIS A 57 -5.63 8.28 10.38
C HIS A 57 -4.25 7.64 10.14
N LEU A 58 -3.18 8.42 10.33
CA LEU A 58 -1.82 7.90 10.25
C LEU A 58 -1.58 6.76 11.25
N GLU A 59 -2.26 6.75 12.39
CA GLU A 59 -2.19 5.66 13.36
C GLU A 59 -2.58 4.31 12.76
N ASN A 60 -3.60 4.27 11.90
CA ASN A 60 -4.02 3.04 11.20
C ASN A 60 -2.92 2.57 10.24
N LEU A 61 -2.33 3.49 9.46
CA LEU A 61 -1.21 3.19 8.59
C LEU A 61 -0.01 2.65 9.40
N ASN A 62 0.32 3.31 10.51
CA ASN A 62 1.46 2.94 11.37
C ASN A 62 1.26 1.58 12.02
N TYR A 63 0.03 1.24 12.41
CA TYR A 63 -0.31 -0.06 12.93
C TYR A 63 0.06 -1.17 11.92
N TYR A 64 -0.40 -1.07 10.68
CA TYR A 64 -0.09 -2.08 9.66
C TYR A 64 1.38 -2.08 9.23
N LEU A 65 2.04 -0.92 9.19
CA LEU A 65 3.48 -0.83 8.99
C LEU A 65 4.25 -1.59 10.08
N SER A 66 3.81 -1.50 11.35
CA SER A 66 4.44 -2.21 12.47
C SER A 66 4.25 -3.74 12.37
N LEU A 67 3.20 -4.20 11.68
CA LEU A 67 2.99 -5.61 11.34
C LEU A 67 3.78 -6.07 10.11
N GLY A 68 4.57 -5.20 9.48
CA GLY A 68 5.37 -5.50 8.29
C GLY A 68 4.60 -5.45 6.97
N VAL A 69 3.38 -4.92 6.94
CA VAL A 69 2.62 -4.71 5.70
C VAL A 69 3.28 -3.61 4.87
N LYS A 70 3.47 -3.87 3.56
CA LYS A 70 4.15 -2.95 2.63
C LYS A 70 3.35 -2.62 1.38
N VAL A 71 2.08 -3.01 1.32
CA VAL A 71 1.18 -2.62 0.22
C VAL A 71 -0.09 -2.01 0.79
N PHE A 72 -0.40 -0.79 0.37
CA PHE A 72 -1.56 -0.04 0.85
C PHE A 72 -2.38 0.44 -0.32
N ARG A 73 -3.68 0.13 -0.34
CA ARG A 73 -4.63 0.76 -1.26
C ARG A 73 -5.36 1.88 -0.51
N ILE A 74 -5.38 3.08 -1.07
CA ILE A 74 -6.04 4.26 -0.51
C ILE A 74 -7.20 4.66 -1.42
N PRO A 75 -8.43 4.25 -1.09
CA PRO A 75 -9.64 4.72 -1.77
C PRO A 75 -9.92 6.20 -1.49
N PHE A 76 -10.31 6.95 -2.52
CA PHE A 76 -10.78 8.33 -2.41
C PHE A 76 -11.82 8.65 -3.50
N LYS A 77 -12.65 9.69 -3.31
CA LYS A 77 -13.54 10.19 -4.38
C LYS A 77 -12.85 11.21 -5.26
N TRP A 78 -13.04 11.12 -6.57
CA TRP A 78 -12.57 12.09 -7.55
C TRP A 78 -13.02 13.50 -7.18
N ASN A 79 -14.31 13.69 -6.94
CA ASN A 79 -14.88 15.01 -6.62
C ASN A 79 -14.29 15.66 -5.36
N ARG A 80 -13.67 14.89 -4.46
CA ARG A 80 -13.00 15.42 -3.26
C ARG A 80 -11.59 15.92 -3.58
N LEU A 81 -10.86 15.17 -4.40
CA LEU A 81 -9.50 15.53 -4.80
C LEU A 81 -9.50 16.61 -5.89
N GLN A 82 -10.46 16.58 -6.81
CA GLN A 82 -10.65 17.55 -7.88
C GLN A 82 -12.13 17.96 -7.96
N PRO A 83 -12.53 19.04 -7.26
CA PRO A 83 -13.89 19.56 -7.26
C PRO A 83 -14.36 19.92 -8.66
N ASP A 84 -13.51 20.59 -9.44
CA ASP A 84 -13.81 21.05 -10.79
C ASP A 84 -12.89 20.41 -11.83
N ILE A 85 -13.47 19.87 -12.91
CA ILE A 85 -12.71 19.27 -14.00
C ILE A 85 -11.75 20.28 -14.64
N ALA A 86 -10.53 19.82 -14.92
CA ALA A 86 -9.45 20.61 -15.50
C ALA A 86 -9.02 21.84 -14.66
N LYS A 87 -9.43 21.90 -13.40
CA LYS A 87 -8.90 22.83 -12.40
C LYS A 87 -7.89 22.13 -11.49
N PRO A 88 -7.08 22.90 -10.74
CA PRO A 88 -6.18 22.35 -9.74
C PRO A 88 -6.90 21.44 -8.73
N LEU A 89 -6.14 20.56 -8.11
CA LEU A 89 -6.62 19.73 -7.02
C LEU A 89 -6.94 20.58 -5.79
N GLU A 90 -7.87 20.11 -4.96
CA GLU A 90 -8.21 20.78 -3.71
C GLU A 90 -7.03 20.67 -2.74
N PRO A 91 -6.45 21.79 -2.26
CA PRO A 91 -5.21 21.76 -1.49
C PRO A 91 -5.27 20.93 -0.21
N ALA A 92 -6.35 20.99 0.57
CA ALA A 92 -6.44 20.26 1.83
C ALA A 92 -6.59 18.74 1.60
N ALA A 93 -7.32 18.34 0.55
CA ALA A 93 -7.45 16.97 0.11
C ALA A 93 -6.09 16.43 -0.35
N LEU A 94 -5.38 17.20 -1.18
CA LEU A 94 -4.04 16.83 -1.65
C LEU A 94 -3.05 16.69 -0.49
N GLU A 95 -3.01 17.65 0.44
CA GLU A 95 -2.13 17.59 1.62
C GLU A 95 -2.38 16.32 2.46
N GLY A 96 -3.66 15.98 2.67
CA GLY A 96 -4.02 14.78 3.40
C GLY A 96 -3.61 13.48 2.70
N LEU A 97 -3.71 13.44 1.36
CA LEU A 97 -3.21 12.33 0.56
C LEU A 97 -1.69 12.23 0.60
N ASP A 98 -0.99 13.34 0.39
CA ASP A 98 0.48 13.44 0.43
C ASP A 98 1.03 12.98 1.78
N ARG A 99 0.37 13.32 2.88
CA ARG A 99 0.76 12.86 4.22
C ARG A 99 0.72 11.33 4.35
N LEU A 100 -0.31 10.68 3.80
CA LEU A 100 -0.42 9.22 3.82
C LEU A 100 0.61 8.56 2.88
N VAL A 101 0.72 9.07 1.66
CA VAL A 101 1.65 8.55 0.65
C VAL A 101 3.09 8.72 1.14
N GLY A 102 3.46 9.92 1.57
CA GLY A 102 4.80 10.24 2.06
C GLY A 102 5.20 9.37 3.26
N ARG A 103 4.28 9.12 4.21
CA ARG A 103 4.57 8.21 5.32
C ARG A 103 4.79 6.77 4.85
N ALA A 104 3.91 6.23 4.00
CA ALA A 104 4.01 4.86 3.52
C ALA A 104 5.27 4.63 2.67
N VAL A 105 5.54 5.54 1.72
CA VAL A 105 6.71 5.48 0.83
C VAL A 105 8.01 5.66 1.61
N GLY A 106 8.04 6.53 2.62
CA GLY A 106 9.20 6.69 3.52
C GLY A 106 9.58 5.40 4.27
N GLU A 107 8.66 4.45 4.37
CA GLU A 107 8.85 3.14 4.99
C GLU A 107 9.10 2.01 3.97
N GLY A 108 9.33 2.37 2.70
CA GLY A 108 9.53 1.43 1.60
C GLY A 108 8.25 0.66 1.20
N ALA A 109 7.07 1.20 1.51
CA ALA A 109 5.81 0.61 1.08
C ALA A 109 5.36 1.12 -0.30
N VAL A 110 4.56 0.31 -0.99
CA VAL A 110 3.86 0.66 -2.23
C VAL A 110 2.47 1.15 -1.89
N VAL A 111 2.05 2.25 -2.53
CA VAL A 111 0.71 2.82 -2.39
C VAL A 111 -0.04 2.75 -3.71
N LEU A 112 -1.22 2.11 -3.69
CA LEU A 112 -2.20 2.12 -4.76
C LEU A 112 -3.20 3.25 -4.51
N LEU A 113 -3.15 4.28 -5.36
CA LEU A 113 -4.14 5.35 -5.37
C LEU A 113 -5.39 4.84 -6.09
N ASP A 114 -6.50 4.79 -5.37
CA ASP A 114 -7.75 4.23 -5.85
C ASP A 114 -8.82 5.31 -5.95
N MET A 115 -9.03 5.83 -7.16
CA MET A 115 -10.14 6.72 -7.47
C MET A 115 -11.44 5.92 -7.47
N HIS A 116 -12.11 5.89 -6.32
CA HIS A 116 -13.16 4.96 -5.95
C HIS A 116 -14.55 5.42 -6.44
N ASP A 117 -14.64 5.68 -7.74
CA ASP A 117 -15.81 6.32 -8.37
C ASP A 117 -16.57 5.40 -9.34
N TYR A 118 -16.21 4.11 -9.39
CA TYR A 118 -16.97 3.09 -10.13
C TYR A 118 -17.19 3.43 -11.61
N GLY A 119 -16.16 4.00 -12.26
CA GLY A 119 -16.21 4.43 -13.65
C GLY A 119 -17.19 5.57 -13.92
N ARG A 120 -17.53 6.36 -12.89
CA ARG A 120 -18.48 7.48 -12.99
C ARG A 120 -17.89 8.76 -12.43
N ARG A 121 -18.49 9.88 -12.84
CA ARG A 121 -18.36 11.17 -12.18
C ARG A 121 -19.71 11.86 -12.19
N ASP A 122 -20.12 12.44 -11.07
CA ASP A 122 -21.42 13.15 -10.97
C ASP A 122 -22.60 12.29 -11.46
N LYS A 123 -22.52 10.97 -11.22
CA LYS A 123 -23.46 9.92 -11.67
C LYS A 123 -23.47 9.66 -13.19
N ILE A 124 -22.62 10.33 -13.96
CA ILE A 124 -22.41 10.11 -15.39
C ILE A 124 -21.33 9.04 -15.58
N VAL A 125 -21.60 8.06 -16.43
CA VAL A 125 -20.62 7.00 -16.76
C VAL A 125 -19.54 7.57 -17.68
N ILE A 126 -18.29 7.22 -17.41
CA ILE A 126 -17.16 7.62 -18.25
C ILE A 126 -16.86 6.50 -19.24
N GLY A 127 -16.80 6.83 -20.53
CA GLY A 127 -16.34 5.90 -21.57
C GLY A 127 -17.35 4.84 -22.00
N ASP A 128 -18.66 5.07 -21.81
CA ASP A 128 -19.71 4.17 -22.31
C ASP A 128 -20.04 4.36 -23.81
N GLY A 129 -19.44 5.37 -24.46
CA GLY A 129 -19.63 5.65 -25.88
C GLY A 129 -20.97 6.27 -26.23
N THR A 130 -21.74 6.74 -25.25
CA THR A 130 -23.05 7.39 -25.45
C THR A 130 -23.03 8.92 -25.29
N SER A 131 -21.83 9.49 -25.17
CA SER A 131 -21.56 10.92 -24.94
C SER A 131 -21.49 11.73 -26.23
#